data_AF-A0A4Q5WCZ9-F1
#
_entry.id   AF-A0A4Q5WCZ9-F1
#
_cell.length_a   1.000
_cell.length_b   1.000
_cell.length_c   1.000
_cell.angle_alpha   90.00
_cell.angle_beta   90.00
_cell.angle_gamma   90.00
#
_symmetry.space_group_name_H-M   'P 1'
#
loop_
_entity.id
_entity.type
_entity.pdbx_description
1 polymer ?
#
loop_
_entity_poly.entity_id
_entity_poly.type
_entity_poly.pdbx_seq_one_letter_code
_entity_poly.pdbx_strand_id
1 'polypeptide(L)' 'MKPTTAIVLDKRRAKKDGRYPIKLRITFLRDQQYYGTGINLTKEDFDQVEHQGLRRRRR' A
#
# COMPACT_ATOMS: atom_id res chain seq x y z
N MET A 1 -11.91 -13.12 -15.84
CA MET A 1 -10.64 -12.77 -15.18
C MET A 1 -10.96 -11.81 -14.04
N LYS A 2 -10.38 -11.95 -12.84
CA LYS A 2 -10.66 -11.07 -11.69
C LYS A 2 -9.51 -10.07 -11.51
N PRO A 3 -9.77 -8.80 -11.16
CA PRO A 3 -8.71 -7.85 -10.84
C PRO A 3 -8.02 -8.23 -9.53
N THR A 4 -6.72 -7.97 -9.44
CA THR A 4 -5.94 -8.13 -8.21
C THR A 4 -5.64 -6.76 -7.63
N THR A 5 -5.90 -6.59 -6.34
CA THR A 5 -5.65 -5.34 -5.62
C THR A 5 -4.54 -5.52 -4.60
N ALA A 6 -3.64 -4.54 -4.48
CA ALA A 6 -2.64 -4.49 -3.42
C ALA A 6 -2.50 -3.06 -2.90
N ILE A 7 -2.31 -2.92 -1.59
CA ILE A 7 -1.95 -1.64 -0.97
C ILE A 7 -0.42 -1.57 -0.99
N VAL A 8 0.15 -0.49 -1.53
CA VAL A 8 1.60 -0.33 -1.67
C VAL A 8 2.06 1.02 -1.16
N LEU A 9 3.24 1.04 -0.53
CA LEU A 9 3.93 2.26 -0.14
C LEU A 9 4.72 2.81 -1.34
N ASP A 10 4.39 4.03 -1.79
CA ASP A 10 5.08 4.66 -2.91
C ASP A 10 6.36 5.36 -2.45
N LYS A 11 7.47 4.62 -2.50
CA LYS A 11 8.81 5.07 -2.08
C LYS A 11 9.44 6.09 -3.03
N ARG A 12 8.81 6.41 -4.17
CA ARG A 12 9.38 7.33 -5.17
C ARG A 12 9.29 8.79 -4.75
N ARG A 13 8.32 9.13 -3.88
CA ARG A 13 8.09 10.50 -3.40
C ARG A 13 8.06 10.51 -1.88
N ALA A 14 9.22 10.70 -1.27
CA ALA A 14 9.31 11.03 0.15
C ALA A 14 8.77 12.46 0.38
N LYS A 15 7.91 12.62 1.39
CA LYS A 15 7.57 13.94 1.93
C LYS A 15 8.67 14.43 2.87
N LYS A 16 8.69 15.73 3.16
CA LYS A 16 9.66 16.36 4.08
C LYS A 16 9.69 15.67 5.46
N ASP A 17 8.57 15.11 5.90
CA ASP A 17 8.42 14.46 7.20
C ASP A 17 8.83 12.96 7.19
N GLY A 18 9.52 12.48 6.14
CA GLY A 18 9.94 11.08 6.02
C GLY A 18 8.79 10.09 5.72
N ARG A 19 7.58 10.60 5.47
CA ARG A 19 6.40 9.80 5.12
C ARG A 19 6.28 9.61 3.62
N TYR A 20 5.71 8.49 3.22
CA TYR A 20 5.48 8.10 1.84
C TYR A 20 3.97 7.94 1.57
N PRO A 21 3.47 8.36 0.40
CA PRO A 21 2.07 8.18 0.06
C PRO A 21 1.74 6.71 -0.14
N ILE A 22 0.57 6.30 0.32
CA ILE A 22 0.02 4.98 0.06
C ILE A 22 -0.77 5.01 -1.26
N LYS A 23 -0.61 3.95 -2.05
CA LYS A 23 -1.34 3.74 -3.30
C LYS A 23 -2.10 2.43 -3.26
N LEU A 24 -3.31 2.44 -3.81
CA LEU A 24 -4.02 1.23 -4.18
C LEU A 24 -3.58 0.85 -5.60
N ARG A 25 -2.84 -0.25 -5.72
CA ARG A 25 -2.49 -0.84 -7.02
C ARG A 25 -3.60 -1.78 -7.44
N ILE A 26 -4.17 -1.53 -8.61
CA ILE A 26 -5.11 -2.42 -9.29
C ILE A 26 -4.41 -2.99 -10.52
N THR A 27 -4.32 -4.32 -10.59
CA THR A 27 -3.76 -5.03 -11.75
C THR A 27 -4.89 -5.78 -12.45
N PHE A 28 -5.14 -5.43 -13.71
CA PHE A 28 -6.16 -6.09 -14.54
C PHE A 28 -5.73 -6.05 -16.01
N LEU A 29 -5.90 -7.16 -16.74
CA LEU A 29 -5.54 -7.27 -18.16
C LEU A 29 -4.10 -6.82 -18.50
N ARG A 30 -3.13 -7.16 -17.63
CA ARG A 30 -1.71 -6.74 -17.72
C ARG A 30 -1.48 -5.23 -17.62
N ASP A 31 -2.53 -4.45 -17.34
CA ASP A 31 -2.43 -3.04 -16.98
C ASP A 31 -2.34 -2.89 -15.45
N GLN A 32 -1.52 -1.93 -15.01
CA GLN A 32 -1.32 -1.61 -13.60
C GLN A 32 -1.61 -0.13 -13.37
N GLN A 33 -2.66 0.12 -12.58
CA GLN A 33 -3.06 1.48 -12.23
C GLN A 33 -2.90 1.72 -10.73
N TYR A 34 -2.48 2.93 -10.37
CA TYR A 34 -2.17 3.33 -9.00
C TYR A 34 -3.06 4.49 -8.58
N TYR A 35 -3.96 4.23 -7.65
CA TYR A 35 -4.88 5.22 -7.12
C TYR A 35 -4.33 5.79 -5.80
N GLY A 36 -4.35 7.12 -5.67
CA GLY A 36 -3.95 7.78 -4.44
C GLY A 36 -4.99 7.61 -3.34
N THR A 37 -4.56 7.25 -2.14
CA THR A 37 -5.47 7.11 -0.98
C THR A 37 -5.50 8.34 -0.08
N GLY A 38 -4.66 9.35 -0.33
CA GLY A 38 -4.50 10.55 0.52
C GLY A 38 -3.69 10.31 1.81
N ILE A 39 -3.50 9.05 2.20
CA ILE A 39 -2.79 8.65 3.41
C ILE A 39 -1.29 8.62 3.14
N ASN A 40 -0.50 9.05 4.13
CA ASN A 40 0.96 8.95 4.09
C ASN A 40 1.45 8.30 5.37
N LEU A 41 2.26 7.25 5.25
CA LEU A 41 2.83 6.52 6.38
C LEU A 41 4.36 6.50 6.30
N THR A 42 5.00 6.29 7.45
CA THR A 42 6.40 5.88 7.49
C THR A 42 6.52 4.44 6.98
N LYS A 43 7.76 4.00 6.74
CA LYS A 43 7.99 2.60 6.35
C LYS A 43 7.62 1.66 7.50
N GLU A 44 7.95 2.06 8.73
CA GLU A 44 7.72 1.31 9.96
C GLU A 44 6.22 1.11 10.23
N ASP A 45 5.43 2.19 10.11
CA ASP A 45 3.98 2.13 10.28
C ASP A 45 3.34 1.24 9.20
N PHE A 46 3.82 1.32 7.96
CA PHE A 46 3.32 0.50 6.86
C PHE A 46 3.62 -1.00 7.08
N ASP A 47 4.85 -1.33 7.50
CA ASP A 47 5.26 -2.70 7.82
C ASP A 47 4.38 -3.25 8.97
N GLN A 48 4.06 -2.44 9.98
CA GLN A 48 3.15 -2.84 11.06
C GLN A 48 1.73 -3.17 10.56
N VAL A 49 1.19 -2.38 9.63
CA VAL A 49 -0.15 -2.60 9.05
C VAL A 49 -0.18 -3.88 8.21
N GLU A 50 0.83 -4.12 7.36
CA GLU A 50 0.94 -5.37 6.60
C GLU A 50 1.01 -6.60 7.52
N HIS A 51 1.83 -6.53 8.57
CA HIS A 51 2.03 -7.64 9.49
C HIS A 51 0.88 -7.83 10.50
N GLN A 52 0.11 -6.78 10.82
CA GLN A 52 -1.09 -6.92 11.67
C GLN A 52 -2.19 -7.75 10.99
N GLY A 53 -2.32 -7.68 9.66
CA GLY A 53 -3.26 -8.51 8.91
C GLY A 53 -2.99 -10.02 9.05
N LEU A 54 -1.71 -10.41 9.17
CA LEU A 54 -1.29 -11.80 9.42
C LEU A 54 -1.64 -12.28 10.83
N ARG A 55 -1.67 -11.40 11.82
CA ARG A 55 -2.01 -11.74 13.22
C ARG A 55 -3.50 -12.02 13.43
N ARG A 56 -4.39 -11.35 12.68
CA ARG A 56 -5.86 -11.53 12.82
C ARG A 56 -6.39 -12.82 12.18
N ARG A 57 -5.65 -13.45 11.26
CA ARG A 57 -6.04 -14.72 10.60
C ARG A 57 -5.86 -15.97 11.46
N ARG A 58 -5.42 -15.85 12.71
CA ARG A 58 -5.19 -16.97 13.65
C ARG A 58 -6.24 -17.08 14.77
N ARG A 59 -7.44 -16.50 14.62
CA ARG A 59 -8.56 -16.73 15.54
C ARG A 59 -9.71 -17.38 14.82
#